data_AF-A0A5C6AIU9-F1
#
_entry.id   AF-A0A5C6AIU9-F1
#
_cell.length_a   1.000
_cell.length_b   1.000
_cell.length_c   1.000
_cell.angle_alpha   90.00
_cell.angle_beta   90.00
_cell.angle_gamma   90.00
#
_symmetry.space_group_name_H-M   'P 1'
#
loop_
_entity.id
_entity.type
_entity.pdbx_description
1 polymer ?
#
loop_
_entity_poly.entity_id
_entity_poly.type
_entity_poly.pdbx_seq_one_letter_code
_entity_poly.pdbx_strand_id
1 'polypeptide(L)' 'MSAVVGRTEAIAVAENYMRDSGYKHGPCIGCRPIGPTGTLFWEVEFAYKGKTERSETADPPSIMLKVNTSTKEVRSVYLM' A
#
# COMPACT_ATOMS: atom_id res chain seq x y z
N MET A 1 19.35 -5.36 9.90
CA MET A 1 18.03 -5.09 10.52
C MET A 1 17.04 -4.94 9.39
N SER A 2 16.18 -5.94 9.29
CA SER A 2 15.82 -6.59 8.02
C SER A 2 14.55 -6.01 7.40
N ALA A 3 14.45 -6.06 6.08
CA ALA A 3 13.35 -5.55 5.25
C ALA A 3 11.92 -5.87 5.75
N VAL A 4 11.76 -6.89 6.61
CA VAL A 4 10.50 -7.24 7.28
C VAL A 4 9.97 -6.08 8.15
N VAL A 5 10.83 -5.33 8.85
CA VAL A 5 10.40 -4.22 9.72
C VAL A 5 9.84 -3.07 8.87
N GLY A 6 10.52 -2.72 7.79
CA GLY A 6 10.09 -1.66 6.87
C GLY A 6 8.76 -2.00 6.17
N ARG A 7 8.52 -3.29 5.88
CA ARG A 7 7.25 -3.76 5.30
C ARG A 7 6.08 -3.51 6.25
N THR A 8 6.19 -3.94 7.50
CA THR A 8 5.10 -3.79 8.47
C THR A 8 4.81 -2.32 8.78
N GLU A 9 5.85 -1.50 8.89
CA GLU A 9 5.72 -0.06 9.10
C GLU A 9 5.04 0.63 7.90
N ALA A 10 5.44 0.30 6.66
CA ALA A 10 4.84 0.87 5.47
C ALA A 10 3.35 0.57 5.37
N ILE A 11 2.94 -0.68 5.65
CA ILE A 11 1.53 -1.08 5.66
C ILE A 11 0.76 -0.28 6.73
N ALA A 12 1.30 -0.17 7.94
CA ALA A 12 0.65 0.56 9.03
C ALA A 12 0.48 2.06 8.71
N VAL A 13 1.49 2.70 8.10
CA VAL A 13 1.40 4.10 7.67
C VAL A 13 0.34 4.26 6.58
N ALA A 14 0.29 3.34 5.62
CA ALA A 14 -0.69 3.36 4.54
C ALA A 14 -2.14 3.16 5.04
N GLU A 15 -2.35 2.21 5.94
CA GLU A 15 -3.64 1.97 6.62
C GLU A 15 -4.14 3.21 7.37
N ASN A 16 -3.25 3.86 8.12
CA ASN A 16 -3.60 5.10 8.82
C ASN A 16 -3.98 6.21 7.85
N TYR A 17 -3.21 6.42 6.78
CA TYR A 17 -3.53 7.41 5.75
C TYR A 17 -4.91 7.16 5.11
N MET A 18 -5.22 5.91 4.77
CA MET A 18 -6.50 5.54 4.18
C MET A 18 -7.66 5.80 5.13
N ARG A 19 -7.51 5.45 6.41
CA ARG A 19 -8.50 5.73 7.45
C ARG A 19 -8.71 7.22 7.64
N ASP A 20 -7.63 7.99 7.76
CA ASP A 20 -7.69 9.43 8.04
C ASP A 20 -8.24 10.23 6.85
N SER A 21 -7.99 9.76 5.62
CA SER A 21 -8.55 10.33 4.39
C SER A 21 -9.99 9.86 4.11
N GLY A 22 -10.55 8.93 4.89
CA GLY A 22 -11.89 8.38 4.69
C GLY A 22 -12.03 7.40 3.52
N TYR A 23 -10.92 6.90 2.97
CA TYR A 23 -10.96 5.91 1.89
C TYR A 23 -11.43 4.55 2.40
N LYS A 24 -12.44 4.00 1.75
CA LYS A 24 -12.90 2.62 2.00
C LYS A 24 -12.07 1.66 1.15
N HIS A 25 -11.25 0.84 1.80
CA HIS A 25 -10.47 -0.21 1.14
C HIS A 25 -10.71 -1.59 1.75
N GLY A 26 -10.28 -2.62 1.02
CA GLY A 26 -10.17 -4.00 1.45
C GLY A 26 -8.77 -4.31 2.01
N PRO A 27 -8.42 -5.60 2.19
CA PRO A 27 -7.13 -5.97 2.76
C PRO A 27 -5.95 -5.52 1.89
N CYS A 28 -4.79 -5.36 2.51
CA CYS A 28 -3.52 -5.22 1.83
C CYS A 28 -3.24 -6.51 1.02
N ILE A 29 -3.11 -6.39 -0.30
CA ILE A 29 -2.85 -7.51 -1.22
C ILE A 29 -1.41 -7.54 -1.74
N GLY A 30 -0.68 -6.43 -1.59
CA GLY A 30 0.71 -6.33 -2.05
C GLY A 30 1.50 -5.31 -1.24
N CYS A 31 2.78 -5.60 -0.99
CA CYS A 31 3.69 -4.63 -0.41
C CYS A 31 5.12 -4.94 -0.87
N ARG A 32 5.77 -3.98 -1.54
CA ARG A 32 7.12 -4.14 -2.07
C ARG A 32 7.97 -2.88 -1.87
N PRO A 33 9.27 -3.00 -1.58
CA PRO A 33 10.17 -1.86 -1.56
C PRO A 33 10.40 -1.33 -2.98
N ILE A 34 10.55 -0.01 -3.11
CA ILE A 34 10.83 0.68 -4.37
C ILE A 34 12.27 1.20 -4.30
N GLY A 35 13.12 0.75 -5.22
CA GLY A 35 14.53 1.16 -5.30
C GLY A 35 15.51 0.13 -4.71
N PRO A 36 16.81 0.47 -4.61
CA PRO A 36 17.85 -0.47 -4.20
C PRO A 36 17.64 -0.98 -2.77
N THR A 37 18.18 -2.17 -2.48
CA THR A 37 18.05 -2.87 -1.21
C THR A 37 18.31 -1.94 -0.01
N GLY A 38 17.28 -1.67 0.80
CA GLY A 38 17.35 -0.73 1.93
C GLY A 38 16.65 0.61 1.72
N THR A 39 15.92 0.80 0.62
CA THR A 39 15.13 2.02 0.42
C THR A 39 13.99 2.16 1.42
N LEU A 40 13.77 3.41 1.82
CA LEU A 40 12.69 3.86 2.72
C LEU A 40 11.34 3.97 2.00
N PHE A 41 11.32 3.74 0.68
CA PHE A 41 10.12 3.84 -0.14
C PHE A 41 9.50 2.47 -0.36
N TRP A 42 8.20 2.39 -0.14
CA TRP A 42 7.41 1.18 -0.24
C TRP A 42 6.18 1.44 -1.08
N GLU A 43 5.87 0.52 -1.97
CA GLU A 43 4.60 0.44 -2.68
C GLU A 43 3.70 -0.51 -1.90
N VAL A 44 2.56 0.00 -1.43
CA VAL A 44 1.54 -0.75 -0.70
C VAL A 44 0.28 -0.78 -1.54
N GLU A 45 -0.27 -1.96 -1.74
CA GLU A 45 -1.42 -2.19 -2.60
C GLU A 45 -2.59 -2.73 -1.77
N PHE A 46 -3.72 -2.03 -1.82
CA PHE A 46 -4.96 -2.44 -1.17
C PHE A 46 -6.00 -2.86 -2.21
N ALA A 47 -6.77 -3.90 -1.91
CA ALA A 47 -7.98 -4.19 -2.68
C ALA A 47 -9.02 -3.07 -2.47
N TYR A 48 -9.90 -2.84 -3.43
CA TYR A 48 -11.09 -2.00 -3.17
C TYR A 48 -12.06 -2.71 -2.23
N LYS A 49 -12.73 -1.95 -1.35
CA LYS A 49 -13.69 -2.51 -0.40
C LYS A 49 -14.86 -3.17 -1.14
N GLY A 50 -15.12 -4.45 -0.84
CA GLY A 50 -16.18 -5.24 -1.47
C GLY A 50 -15.75 -6.07 -2.68
N LYS A 51 -14.47 -5.99 -3.09
CA LYS A 51 -13.87 -6.88 -4.09
C LYS A 51 -12.76 -7.69 -3.43
N THR A 52 -13.16 -8.66 -2.62
CA THR A 52 -12.23 -9.58 -1.94
C THR A 52 -11.67 -10.66 -2.86
N GLU A 53 -12.23 -10.82 -4.06
CA GLU A 53 -11.77 -11.81 -5.03
C GLU A 53 -11.00 -11.14 -6.16
N ARG A 54 -9.73 -11.54 -6.29
CA ARG A 54 -8.83 -11.17 -7.40
C ARG A 54 -9.36 -11.60 -8.79
N SER A 55 -10.50 -12.30 -8.84
CA SER A 55 -11.05 -12.99 -10.00
C SER A 55 -12.34 -12.37 -10.59
N GLU A 56 -12.95 -11.36 -9.96
CA GLU A 56 -14.22 -10.78 -10.45
C GLU A 56 -14.05 -9.54 -11.34
N THR A 57 -12.82 -9.14 -11.62
CA THR A 57 -12.51 -8.16 -12.66
C THR A 57 -11.30 -8.62 -13.44
N ALA A 58 -11.36 -8.48 -14.76
CA ALA A 58 -10.13 -8.27 -15.52
C ALA A 58 -9.42 -7.09 -14.84
N ASP A 59 -8.27 -7.35 -14.19
CA ASP A 59 -7.57 -6.49 -13.23
C ASP A 59 -8.40 -6.10 -11.98
N PRO A 60 -8.06 -6.50 -10.74
CA PRO A 60 -8.71 -5.91 -9.58
C PRO A 60 -8.37 -4.41 -9.55
N PRO A 61 -9.37 -3.50 -9.47
CA PRO A 61 -9.07 -2.13 -9.09
C PRO A 61 -8.40 -2.26 -7.73
N SER A 62 -7.16 -1.80 -7.65
CA SER A 62 -6.36 -1.77 -6.43
C SER A 62 -5.89 -0.35 -6.19
N ILE A 63 -5.74 -0.01 -4.92
CA ILE A 63 -5.28 1.30 -4.49
C ILE A 63 -3.80 1.15 -4.20
N MET A 64 -2.98 1.70 -5.09
CA MET A 64 -1.53 1.70 -4.96
C MET A 64 -1.10 2.98 -4.22
N LEU A 65 -0.40 2.82 -3.11
CA LEU A 65 0.15 3.90 -2.30
C LEU A 65 1.67 3.80 -2.26
N LYS A 66 2.34 4.94 -2.47
CA LYS A 66 3.77 5.09 -2.24
C LYS A 66 3.99 5.67 -0.85
N VAL A 67 4.65 4.91 0.01
CA VAL A 67 4.91 5.24 1.40
C VAL A 67 6.39 5.47 1.61
N ASN A 68 6.76 6.59 2.21
CA ASN A 68 8.11 6.79 2.74
C ASN A 68 8.10 6.48 4.24
N THR A 69 8.75 5.41 4.68
CA THR A 69 8.76 5.00 6.09
C THR A 69 9.59 5.93 6.98
N SER A 70 10.53 6.70 6.43
CA SER A 70 11.33 7.66 7.21
C SER A 70 10.56 8.94 7.52
N THR A 71 9.86 9.49 6.53
CA THR A 71 9.09 10.74 6.70
C THR A 71 7.62 10.50 7.02
N LYS A 72 7.14 9.26 6.91
CA LYS A 72 5.72 8.85 6.99
C LYS A 72 4.83 9.55 5.97
N GLU A 73 5.42 10.04 4.88
CA GLU A 73 4.70 10.64 3.76
C GLU A 73 4.05 9.54 2.92
N VAL A 74 2.78 9.74 2.55
CA VAL A 74 2.02 8.83 1.67
C VAL A 74 1.58 9.59 0.43
N ARG A 75 1.83 9.01 -0.74
CA ARG A 75 1.36 9.51 -2.03
C ARG A 75 0.48 8.46 -2.70
N SER A 76 -0.75 8.83 -3.02
CA SER A 76 -1.65 7.99 -3.80
C SER A 76 -1.21 7.93 -5.26
N VAL A 77 -0.98 6.71 -5.76
CA VAL A 77 -0.72 6.45 -7.17
C VAL A 77 -2.01 5.88 -7.75
N TYR A 78 -2.74 6.72 -8.48
CA TYR A 78 -3.89 6.26 -9.23
C TYR A 78 -3.36 5.46 -10.43
N LEU A 79 -3.58 4.14 -10.43
CA LEU A 79 -3.48 3.34 -11.64
C LEU A 79 -4.74 3.63 -12.46
N MET A 80 -4.56 4.24 -13.64
CA MET A 80 -5.62 4.48 -14.63
C MET A 80 -6.02 3.18 -15.31
#